data_AF-A0A103Y8H4-F1
#
_entry.id   AF-A0A103Y8H4-F1
#
_cell.length_a   1.000
_cell.length_b   1.000
_cell.length_c   1.000
_cell.angle_alpha   90.00
_cell.angle_beta   90.00
_cell.angle_gamma   90.00
#
_symmetry.space_group_name_H-M   'P 1'
#
loop_
_entity.id
_entity.type
_entity.pdbx_description
1 polymer ?
#
loop_
_entity_poly.entity_id
_entity_poly.type
_entity_poly.pdbx_seq_one_letter_code
_entity_poly.pdbx_strand_id
1 'polypeptide(L)'
;MKPSTSMEAYAIAILVMMLAGSQAAMAVTCSVTELSPCLPAFTSSAPPSSSCCAKLKQQSPCLCQYIKNPSLRGYITSPNAKKVSSTCGVPIPKC
;
A
#
# COMPACT_ATOMS: atom_id res chain seq x y z
N MET A 1 -14.97 26.87 43.37
CA MET A 1 -14.05 25.84 42.85
C MET A 1 -14.88 24.73 42.20
N LYS A 2 -14.91 24.66 40.87
CA LYS A 2 -15.62 23.60 40.12
C LYS A 2 -14.69 23.09 39.02
N PRO A 3 -13.85 22.09 39.30
CA PRO A 3 -12.87 21.59 38.34
C PRO A 3 -13.42 20.51 37.37
N SER A 4 -14.70 20.15 37.44
CA SER A 4 -15.24 18.96 36.73
C SER A 4 -15.30 19.07 35.21
N THR A 5 -15.55 20.25 34.63
CA THR A 5 -15.84 20.36 33.18
C THR A 5 -14.59 20.26 32.31
N SER A 6 -13.43 20.62 32.85
CA SER A 6 -12.16 20.64 32.11
C SER A 6 -11.58 19.23 31.90
N MET A 7 -11.90 18.30 32.79
CA MET A 7 -11.40 16.92 32.75
C MET A 7 -12.14 16.08 31.72
N GLU A 8 -13.45 16.26 31.61
CA GLU A 8 -14.30 15.62 30.59
C GLU A 8 -13.88 16.04 29.17
N ALA A 9 -13.60 17.32 28.96
CA ALA A 9 -13.15 17.84 27.67
C ALA A 9 -11.79 17.26 27.24
N TYR A 10 -10.89 17.01 28.21
CA TYR A 10 -9.57 16.44 27.95
C TYR A 10 -9.67 14.95 27.57
N ALA A 11 -10.55 14.19 28.23
CA ALA A 11 -10.81 12.80 27.91
C ALA A 11 -11.38 12.63 26.49
N ILE A 12 -12.31 13.51 26.08
CA ILE A 12 -12.88 13.51 24.72
C ILE A 12 -11.81 13.87 23.69
N ALA A 13 -10.98 14.89 23.95
CA ALA A 13 -9.90 15.28 23.04
C ALA A 13 -8.88 14.16 22.80
N ILE A 14 -8.52 13.42 23.85
CA ILE A 14 -7.62 12.25 23.73
C ILE A 14 -8.27 11.14 22.92
N LEU A 15 -9.54 10.82 23.17
CA LEU A 15 -10.28 9.80 22.41
C LEU A 15 -10.34 10.13 20.92
N VAL A 16 -10.63 11.38 20.56
CA VAL A 16 -10.67 11.84 19.15
C VAL A 16 -9.29 11.75 18.48
N MET A 17 -8.20 12.06 19.20
CA MET A 17 -6.84 11.91 18.69
C MET A 17 -6.47 10.43 18.44
N MET A 18 -6.90 9.50 19.30
CA MET A 18 -6.67 8.06 19.09
C MET A 18 -7.45 7.50 17.90
N LEU A 19 -8.67 7.98 17.67
CA LEU A 19 -9.51 7.60 16.52
C LEU A 19 -8.94 8.14 15.20
N ALA A 20 -8.29 9.31 15.20
CA ALA A 20 -7.63 9.87 14.02
C ALA A 20 -6.31 9.17 13.66
N GLY A 21 -5.65 8.52 14.64
CA GLY A 21 -4.37 7.83 14.46
C GLY A 21 -4.48 6.37 13.99
N SER A 22 -5.66 5.76 14.12
CA SER A 22 -5.89 4.36 13.72
C SER A 22 -6.45 4.30 12.30
N GLN A 23 -5.60 4.68 11.34
CA GLN A 23 -5.67 4.03 10.03
C GLN A 23 -5.45 2.55 10.34
N ALA A 24 -6.52 1.76 10.37
CA ALA A 24 -6.42 0.31 10.45
C ALA A 24 -5.62 -0.14 9.22
N ALA A 25 -4.30 -0.16 9.36
CA ALA A 25 -3.42 -0.85 8.46
C ALA A 25 -3.80 -2.31 8.63
N MET A 26 -4.72 -2.78 7.77
CA MET A 26 -4.75 -4.18 7.37
C MET A 26 -3.28 -4.51 7.16
N ALA A 27 -2.69 -5.29 8.06
CA ALA A 27 -1.27 -5.58 8.03
C ALA A 27 -1.04 -6.51 6.85
N VAL A 28 -1.02 -5.93 5.64
CA VAL A 28 -0.61 -6.61 4.43
C VAL A 28 0.84 -6.95 4.66
N THR A 29 1.13 -8.24 4.67
CA THR A 29 2.51 -8.70 4.72
C THR A 29 3.18 -8.27 3.41
N CYS A 30 4.14 -7.35 3.53
CA CYS A 30 4.89 -6.86 2.39
C CYS A 30 5.84 -7.95 1.91
N SER A 31 5.36 -8.80 1.00
CA SER A 31 6.17 -9.79 0.30
C SER A 31 6.01 -9.66 -1.21
N VAL A 32 7.13 -9.46 -1.91
CA VAL A 32 7.15 -9.38 -3.37
C VAL A 32 6.65 -10.67 -4.04
N THR A 33 6.71 -11.81 -3.34
CA THR A 33 6.22 -13.11 -3.83
C THR A 33 4.70 -13.12 -4.05
N GLU A 34 3.96 -12.23 -3.37
CA GLU A 34 2.52 -12.05 -3.60
C GLU A 34 2.23 -11.52 -5.01
N LEU A 35 3.22 -10.91 -5.68
CA LEU A 35 3.13 -10.47 -7.08
C LEU A 35 3.47 -11.58 -8.08
N SER A 36 3.67 -12.83 -7.64
CA SER A 36 3.91 -13.97 -8.54
C SER A 36 2.88 -14.11 -9.68
N PRO A 37 1.57 -13.82 -9.51
CA PRO A 37 0.63 -13.87 -10.62
C PRO A 37 0.89 -12.82 -11.71
N CYS A 38 1.67 -11.78 -11.41
CA CYS A 38 2.06 -10.74 -12.36
C CYS A 38 3.32 -11.08 -13.15
N LEU A 39 4.06 -12.14 -12.80
CA LEU A 39 5.30 -12.51 -13.48
C LEU A 39 5.16 -12.60 -15.01
N PRO A 40 4.13 -13.28 -15.57
CA PRO A 40 3.97 -13.37 -17.04
C PRO A 40 3.76 -11.99 -17.69
N ALA A 41 3.05 -11.09 -17.00
CA ALA A 41 2.78 -9.74 -17.48
C ALA A 41 4.02 -8.84 -17.38
N PHE A 42 4.86 -9.04 -16.36
CA PHE A 42 6.13 -8.33 -16.22
C PHE A 42 7.19 -8.78 -17.23
N THR A 43 7.27 -10.08 -17.55
CA THR A 43 8.32 -10.62 -18.43
C THR A 43 7.95 -10.63 -19.91
N SER A 44 6.71 -10.94 -20.26
CA SER A 44 6.29 -11.18 -21.65
C SER A 44 5.40 -10.07 -22.24
N SER A 45 5.18 -8.96 -21.53
CA SER A 45 4.23 -7.91 -21.93
C SER A 45 2.79 -8.41 -22.13
N ALA A 46 2.47 -9.60 -21.62
CA ALA A 46 1.12 -10.16 -21.64
C ALA A 46 0.17 -9.27 -20.81
N PRO A 47 -1.13 -9.23 -21.13
CA PRO A 47 -2.10 -8.53 -20.31
C PRO A 47 -2.12 -9.12 -18.88
N PRO A 48 -2.22 -8.28 -17.83
CA PRO A 48 -2.29 -8.78 -16.47
C PRO A 48 -3.58 -9.57 -16.23
N SER A 49 -3.47 -10.66 -15.47
CA SER A 49 -4.63 -11.41 -15.00
C SER A 49 -5.39 -10.62 -13.92
N SER A 50 -6.64 -10.99 -13.69
CA SER A 50 -7.43 -10.42 -12.58
C SER A 50 -6.76 -10.65 -11.22
N SER A 51 -6.16 -11.82 -11.01
CA SER A 51 -5.41 -12.15 -9.79
C SER A 51 -4.15 -11.29 -9.63
N CYS A 52 -3.44 -11.01 -10.72
CA CYS A 52 -2.33 -10.05 -10.69
C CYS A 52 -2.80 -8.67 -10.23
N CYS A 53 -3.85 -8.12 -10.84
CA CYS A 53 -4.34 -6.80 -10.44
C CYS A 53 -4.86 -6.76 -9.00
N ALA A 54 -5.53 -7.82 -8.53
CA ALA A 54 -5.98 -7.92 -7.14
C ALA A 54 -4.78 -7.90 -6.16
N LYS A 55 -3.75 -8.69 -6.43
CA LYS A 55 -2.55 -8.75 -5.58
C LYS A 55 -1.73 -7.46 -5.64
N LEU A 56 -1.62 -6.84 -6.81
CA LEU A 56 -0.91 -5.57 -6.96
C LEU A 56 -1.60 -4.44 -6.19
N LYS A 57 -2.95 -4.38 -6.20
CA LYS A 57 -3.73 -3.45 -5.38
C LYS A 57 -3.54 -3.70 -3.89
N GLN A 58 -3.58 -4.97 -3.48
CA GLN A 58 -3.35 -5.36 -2.09
C GLN A 58 -1.97 -4.91 -1.59
N GLN A 59 -0.95 -5.03 -2.44
CA GLN A 59 0.44 -4.65 -2.13
C GLN A 59 0.76 -3.16 -2.35
N SER A 60 -0.22 -2.33 -2.74
CA SER A 60 -0.03 -0.89 -2.94
C SER A 60 0.71 -0.17 -1.79
N PRO A 61 0.42 -0.39 -0.49
CA PRO A 61 1.15 0.27 0.61
C PRO A 61 2.63 -0.14 0.69
N CYS A 62 3.00 -1.30 0.14
CA CYS A 62 4.35 -1.85 0.19
C CYS A 62 5.23 -1.40 -1.00
N LEU A 63 4.65 -0.77 -2.04
CA LEU A 63 5.37 -0.45 -3.28
C LEU A 63 6.61 0.43 -3.05
N CYS A 64 6.54 1.40 -2.14
CA CYS A 64 7.71 2.23 -1.81
C CYS A 64 8.85 1.41 -1.21
N GLN A 65 8.54 0.43 -0.37
CA GLN A 65 9.54 -0.45 0.23
C GLN A 65 10.25 -1.27 -0.86
N TYR A 66 9.50 -1.77 -1.85
CA TYR A 66 10.07 -2.48 -2.98
C TYR A 66 10.91 -1.58 -3.89
N ILE A 67 10.50 -0.34 -4.12
CA ILE A 67 11.26 0.64 -4.93
C ILE A 67 12.59 0.99 -4.26
N LYS A 68 12.60 1.15 -2.93
CA LYS A 68 13.79 1.49 -2.15
C LYS A 68 14.79 0.32 -2.04
N ASN A 69 14.33 -0.92 -2.20
CA ASN A 69 15.21 -2.07 -2.24
C ASN A 69 15.79 -2.26 -3.67
N PRO A 70 17.11 -2.10 -3.90
CA PRO A 70 17.69 -2.17 -5.24
C PRO A 70 17.45 -3.52 -5.94
N SER A 71 17.38 -4.63 -5.20
CA SER A 71 17.11 -5.97 -5.76
C SER A 71 15.65 -6.14 -6.20
N LEU A 72 14.73 -5.34 -5.67
CA LEU A 72 13.29 -5.41 -5.97
C LEU A 72 12.81 -4.28 -6.87
N ARG A 73 13.57 -3.18 -6.95
CA ARG A 73 13.21 -1.96 -7.69
C ARG A 73 12.79 -2.24 -9.14
N GLY A 74 13.50 -3.13 -9.82
CA GLY A 74 13.22 -3.50 -11.21
C GLY A 74 11.83 -4.12 -11.41
N TYR A 75 11.31 -4.84 -10.42
CA TYR A 75 9.99 -5.48 -10.48
C TYR A 75 8.83 -4.48 -10.49
N ILE A 76 9.03 -3.27 -9.95
CA ILE A 76 8.00 -2.22 -9.91
C ILE A 76 8.25 -1.14 -10.96
N THR A 77 9.51 -0.84 -11.27
CA THR A 77 9.89 0.33 -12.08
C THR A 77 10.26 0.02 -13.53
N SER A 78 10.29 -1.26 -13.93
CA SER A 78 10.50 -1.66 -15.33
C SER A 78 9.36 -1.15 -16.24
N PRO A 79 9.60 -1.01 -17.56
CA PRO A 79 8.57 -0.56 -18.51
C PRO A 79 7.29 -1.41 -18.46
N ASN A 80 7.43 -2.74 -18.41
CA ASN A 80 6.29 -3.66 -18.34
C ASN A 80 5.56 -3.54 -17.01
N ALA A 81 6.28 -3.45 -15.88
CA ALA A 81 5.66 -3.26 -14.58
C ALA A 81 4.86 -1.95 -14.51
N LYS A 82 5.38 -0.86 -15.08
CA LYS A 82 4.65 0.42 -15.19
C LYS A 82 3.37 0.25 -16.01
N LYS A 83 3.43 -0.45 -17.15
CA LYS A 83 2.25 -0.72 -17.98
C LYS A 83 1.21 -1.55 -17.21
N VAL A 84 1.64 -2.61 -16.52
CA VAL A 84 0.77 -3.45 -15.70
C VAL A 84 0.11 -2.65 -14.58
N SER A 85 0.88 -1.83 -13.85
CA SER A 85 0.36 -0.95 -12.81
C SER A 85 -0.71 0.02 -13.36
N SER A 86 -0.46 0.63 -14.52
CA SER A 86 -1.46 1.48 -15.20
C SER A 86 -2.72 0.70 -15.58
N THR A 87 -2.57 -0.49 -16.19
CA THR A 87 -3.72 -1.34 -16.57
C THR A 87 -4.54 -1.78 -15.35
N CYS A 88 -3.87 -2.09 -14.24
CA CYS A 88 -4.53 -2.49 -13.00
C CYS A 88 -5.07 -1.30 -12.17
N GLY A 89 -4.80 -0.05 -12.57
CA GLY A 89 -5.22 1.14 -11.83
C GLY A 89 -4.48 1.34 -10.50
N VAL A 90 -3.23 0.91 -10.43
CA VAL A 90 -2.36 1.06 -9.24
C VAL A 90 -1.33 2.16 -9.52
N PRO A 91 -1.43 3.34 -8.87
CA PRO A 91 -0.45 4.39 -9.07
C PRO A 91 0.90 3.98 -8.45
N ILE A 92 1.98 4.16 -9.20
CA ILE A 92 3.33 3.93 -8.68
C ILE A 92 3.74 5.17 -7.86
N PRO A 93 4.02 5.02 -6.56
CA PRO A 93 4.37 6.14 -5.71
C PRO A 93 5.77 6.69 -6.06
N LYS A 94 5.94 8.00 -5.84
CA LYS A 94 7.27 8.62 -5.76
C LYS A 94 7.77 8.45 -4.33
N CYS A 95 8.85 7.69 -4.20
CA CYS A 95 9.57 7.40 -2.97
C CYS A 95 11.07 7.47 -3.30
#